data_AF-A0AAD7RPD8-F1
#
_entry.id   AF-A0AAD7RPD8-F1
#
_cell.length_a   1.000
_cell.length_b   1.000
_cell.length_c   1.000
_cell.angle_alpha   90.00
_cell.angle_beta   90.00
_cell.angle_gamma   90.00
#
_symmetry.space_group_name_H-M   'P 1'
#
loop_
_entity.id
_entity.type
_entity.pdbx_description
1 polymer ?
#
loop_
_entity_poly.entity_id
_entity_poly.type
_entity_poly.pdbx_seq_one_letter_code
_entity_poly.pdbx_strand_id
1 'polypeptide(L)'
;MFEELSSLSLTLQRNDLIIPQATSELRKTVTRLEALKFRAKAGGMLEKIQTMLAQQQGDERRFQGITLKGNLKGFTDLTNPQLKQHMEAAINIGVDDLKSRFGGLLKNEGVQTPVESYRVLNPDTWPEDQESLLTFGDDGVADLMRHFKEPLERSGCNMAVIQGLKILVSHNSKDKSYSGLWETMLTKDPYRHDYKLMLVLPISATQCERGFSAQNRIKNSTRSCLGVSTTEDLMRISLEGPSVEEFDPTPAVDHWLTSKHARRPTYKSSWTTDIHCV
;
A
#
# COMPACT_ATOMS: atom_id res chain seq x y z
N MET A 1 -12.14 3.75 -16.67
CA MET A 1 -12.71 3.27 -15.40
C MET A 1 -11.85 2.18 -14.80
N PHE A 2 -11.83 0.96 -15.37
CA PHE A 2 -11.08 -0.17 -14.79
C PHE A 2 -9.59 0.08 -14.58
N GLU A 3 -8.94 0.81 -15.48
CA GLU A 3 -7.55 1.21 -15.31
C GLU A 3 -7.32 2.09 -14.06
N GLU A 4 -8.22 3.05 -13.80
CA GLU A 4 -8.13 3.90 -12.60
C GLU A 4 -8.38 3.07 -11.33
N LEU A 5 -9.35 2.15 -11.36
CA LEU A 5 -9.62 1.23 -10.25
C LEU A 5 -8.47 0.25 -9.99
N SER A 6 -7.84 -0.25 -11.05
CA SER A 6 -6.68 -1.13 -10.98
C SER A 6 -5.48 -0.40 -10.40
N SER A 7 -5.22 0.83 -10.86
CA SER A 7 -4.16 1.68 -10.29
C SER A 7 -4.39 1.94 -8.81
N LEU A 8 -5.61 2.29 -8.40
CA LEU A 8 -5.95 2.45 -6.99
C LEU A 8 -5.71 1.15 -6.20
N SER A 9 -6.18 0.02 -6.72
CA SER A 9 -6.01 -1.29 -6.07
C SER A 9 -4.54 -1.63 -5.83
N LEU A 10 -3.67 -1.43 -6.83
CA LEU A 10 -2.24 -1.66 -6.70
C LEU A 10 -1.60 -0.72 -5.66
N THR A 11 -2.01 0.55 -5.64
CA THR A 11 -1.53 1.48 -4.63
C THR A 11 -1.94 1.04 -3.22
N LEU A 12 -3.20 0.66 -3.01
CA LEU A 12 -3.73 0.19 -1.72
C LEU A 12 -3.11 -1.14 -1.24
N GLN A 13 -2.41 -1.87 -2.13
CA GLN A 13 -1.70 -3.10 -1.82
C GLN A 13 -0.26 -2.88 -1.34
N ARG A 14 0.28 -1.65 -1.45
CA ARG A 14 1.65 -1.34 -1.05
C ARG A 14 1.86 -1.48 0.46
N ASN A 15 3.05 -1.95 0.84
CA ASN A 15 3.44 -2.16 2.24
C ASN A 15 3.73 -0.84 2.98
N ASP A 16 4.20 0.16 2.24
CA ASP A 16 4.65 1.46 2.72
C ASP A 16 3.56 2.55 2.63
N LEU A 17 2.32 2.16 2.31
CA LEU A 17 1.24 3.12 2.13
C LEU A 17 0.78 3.68 3.47
N ILE A 18 0.84 5.01 3.59
CA ILE A 18 0.32 5.74 4.74
C ILE A 18 -1.07 6.31 4.47
N ILE A 19 -1.83 6.57 5.53
CA ILE A 19 -3.23 7.01 5.40
C ILE A 19 -3.38 8.29 4.55
N PRO A 20 -2.55 9.33 4.72
CA PRO A 20 -2.67 10.52 3.88
C PRO A 20 -2.50 10.23 2.39
N GLN A 21 -1.57 9.34 2.03
CA GLN A 21 -1.36 8.91 0.64
C GLN A 21 -2.57 8.11 0.13
N ALA A 22 -3.11 7.19 0.94
CA ALA A 22 -4.30 6.44 0.59
C ALA A 22 -5.52 7.35 0.37
N THR A 23 -5.74 8.31 1.27
CA THR A 23 -6.81 9.31 1.17
C THR A 23 -6.65 10.17 -0.09
N SER A 24 -5.43 10.64 -0.38
CA SER A 24 -5.14 11.41 -1.59
C SER A 24 -5.44 10.61 -2.86
N GLU A 25 -4.97 9.37 -2.94
CA GLU A 25 -5.19 8.51 -4.11
C GLU A 25 -6.66 8.07 -4.26
N LEU A 26 -7.39 7.88 -3.16
CA LEU A 26 -8.83 7.66 -3.17
C LEU A 26 -9.58 8.88 -3.74
N ARG A 27 -9.31 10.10 -3.21
CA ARG A 27 -9.94 11.34 -3.70
C ARG A 27 -9.65 11.55 -5.19
N LYS A 28 -8.38 11.42 -5.59
CA LYS A 28 -7.94 11.51 -6.98
C LYS A 28 -8.65 10.50 -7.87
N THR A 29 -8.80 9.25 -7.43
CA THR A 29 -9.50 8.21 -8.20
C THR A 29 -10.97 8.54 -8.37
N VAL A 30 -11.66 8.96 -7.30
CA VAL A 30 -13.08 9.38 -7.37
C VAL A 30 -13.25 10.55 -8.34
N THR A 31 -12.43 11.60 -8.24
CA THR A 31 -12.49 12.74 -9.16
C THR A 31 -12.26 12.32 -10.61
N ARG A 32 -11.29 11.43 -10.86
CA ARG A 32 -11.02 10.92 -12.22
C ARG A 32 -12.17 10.09 -12.76
N LEU A 33 -12.79 9.24 -11.94
CA LEU A 33 -13.97 8.46 -12.32
C LEU A 33 -15.16 9.38 -12.65
N GLU A 34 -15.44 10.38 -11.82
CA GLU A 34 -16.51 11.35 -12.08
C GLU A 34 -16.25 12.16 -13.36
N ALA A 35 -14.98 12.52 -13.64
CA ALA A 35 -14.62 13.20 -14.89
C ALA A 35 -14.89 12.35 -16.14
N LEU A 36 -14.87 11.02 -16.05
CA LEU A 36 -15.18 10.13 -17.18
C LEU A 36 -16.62 10.23 -17.67
N LYS A 37 -17.53 10.83 -16.88
CA LYS A 37 -18.91 11.13 -17.31
C LYS A 37 -18.96 12.18 -18.41
N PHE A 38 -17.99 13.10 -18.41
CA PHE A 38 -17.97 14.26 -19.30
C PHE A 38 -16.92 14.15 -20.39
N ARG A 39 -15.81 13.45 -20.13
CA ARG A 39 -14.70 13.29 -21.08
C ARG A 39 -14.15 11.87 -21.06
N ALA A 40 -14.00 11.26 -22.23
CA ALA A 40 -13.20 10.05 -22.33
C ALA A 40 -11.72 10.36 -22.05
N LYS A 41 -11.01 9.36 -21.53
CA LYS A 41 -9.56 9.42 -21.35
C LYS A 41 -8.87 9.38 -22.71
N ALA A 42 -8.03 10.38 -22.98
CA ALA A 42 -7.17 10.41 -24.17
C ALA A 42 -6.22 9.20 -24.19
N GLY A 43 -6.04 8.59 -25.36
CA GLY A 43 -5.31 7.33 -25.56
C GLY A 43 -5.99 6.11 -24.93
N GLY A 44 -7.22 6.26 -24.42
CA GLY A 44 -7.96 5.23 -23.72
C GLY A 44 -8.49 4.13 -24.64
N MET A 45 -9.10 3.10 -24.05
CA MET A 45 -9.67 1.97 -24.80
C MET A 45 -10.80 2.40 -25.75
N LEU A 46 -11.58 3.41 -25.40
CA LEU A 46 -12.64 3.94 -26.28
C LEU A 46 -12.05 4.50 -27.58
N GLU A 47 -10.99 5.30 -27.48
CA GLU A 47 -10.27 5.85 -28.64
C GLU A 47 -9.64 4.73 -29.48
N LYS A 48 -9.00 3.75 -28.82
CA LYS A 48 -8.46 2.56 -29.51
C LYS A 48 -9.54 1.80 -30.29
N ILE A 49 -10.72 1.61 -29.69
CA ILE A 49 -11.86 0.96 -30.35
C ILE A 49 -12.33 1.83 -31.54
N GLN A 50 -12.46 3.14 -31.37
CA GLN A 50 -12.84 4.06 -32.45
C GLN A 50 -11.85 3.98 -33.64
N THR A 51 -10.54 4.03 -33.37
CA THR A 51 -9.50 3.93 -34.40
C THR A 51 -9.52 2.57 -35.11
N MET A 52 -9.62 1.47 -34.36
CA MET A 52 -9.69 0.13 -34.96
C MET A 52 -10.91 -0.04 -35.85
N LEU A 53 -12.08 0.44 -35.41
CA LEU A 53 -13.31 0.34 -36.19
C LEU A 53 -13.31 1.26 -37.41
N ALA A 54 -12.61 2.40 -37.36
CA ALA A 54 -12.45 3.29 -38.52
C ALA A 54 -11.52 2.71 -39.59
N GLN A 55 -10.58 1.84 -39.20
CA GLN A 55 -9.62 1.20 -40.13
C GLN A 55 -10.16 -0.07 -40.81
N GLN A 56 -11.27 -0.63 -40.33
CA GLN A 56 -11.88 -1.82 -40.94
C GLN A 56 -12.77 -1.46 -42.14
N GLN A 57 -12.52 -2.11 -43.28
CA GLN A 57 -13.35 -2.01 -44.48
C GLN A 57 -14.27 -3.24 -44.57
N GLY A 58 -15.58 -3.01 -44.71
CA GLY A 58 -16.61 -4.06 -44.78
C GLY A 58 -17.73 -3.87 -43.73
N ASP A 59 -18.85 -4.58 -43.92
CA ASP A 59 -19.99 -4.55 -42.99
C ASP A 59 -19.71 -5.33 -41.69
N GLU A 60 -18.83 -6.33 -41.74
CA GLU A 60 -18.39 -7.06 -40.55
C GLU A 60 -17.34 -6.26 -39.77
N ARG A 61 -17.71 -5.81 -38.57
CA ARG A 61 -16.76 -5.23 -37.63
C ARG A 61 -16.29 -6.26 -36.61
N ARG A 62 -14.98 -6.33 -36.36
CA ARG A 62 -14.35 -7.26 -35.41
C ARG A 62 -13.55 -6.52 -34.35
N PHE A 63 -13.62 -6.98 -33.10
CA PHE A 63 -12.78 -6.51 -32.00
C PHE A 63 -12.10 -7.71 -31.34
N GLN A 64 -10.75 -7.71 -31.27
CA GLN A 64 -9.95 -8.82 -30.71
C GLN A 64 -10.35 -10.21 -31.24
N GLY A 65 -10.67 -10.32 -32.54
CA GLY A 65 -11.07 -11.57 -33.17
C GLY A 65 -12.55 -11.96 -33.00
N ILE A 66 -13.34 -11.17 -32.24
CA ILE A 66 -14.78 -11.38 -32.06
C ILE A 66 -15.56 -10.49 -33.02
N THR A 67 -16.46 -11.07 -33.80
CA THR A 67 -17.38 -10.33 -34.67
C THR A 67 -18.46 -9.64 -33.84
N LEU A 68 -18.52 -8.31 -33.95
CA LEU A 68 -19.49 -7.48 -33.25
C LEU A 68 -20.87 -7.62 -33.90
N LYS A 69 -21.90 -7.85 -33.09
CA LYS A 69 -23.30 -7.97 -33.55
C LYS A 69 -24.12 -6.78 -33.07
N GLY A 70 -25.13 -6.38 -33.85
CA GLY A 70 -26.08 -5.31 -33.50
C GLY A 70 -25.88 -4.01 -34.27
N ASN A 71 -26.57 -2.94 -33.87
CA ASN A 71 -26.46 -1.63 -34.50
C ASN A 71 -25.19 -0.92 -34.00
N LEU A 72 -24.18 -0.82 -34.87
CA LEU A 72 -22.87 -0.23 -34.55
C LEU A 72 -22.78 1.26 -34.93
N LYS A 73 -23.84 1.85 -35.50
CA LYS A 73 -23.84 3.28 -35.87
C LYS A 73 -23.81 4.14 -34.61
N GLY A 74 -22.76 4.95 -34.46
CA GLY A 74 -22.59 5.82 -33.29
C GLY A 74 -22.40 5.08 -31.97
N PHE A 75 -22.12 3.76 -31.97
CA PHE A 75 -21.93 2.97 -30.75
C PHE A 75 -20.70 3.42 -29.93
N THR A 76 -19.72 4.05 -30.59
CA THR A 76 -18.52 4.58 -29.95
C THR A 76 -18.57 6.07 -29.69
N ASP A 77 -19.67 6.74 -30.04
CA ASP A 77 -19.81 8.17 -29.83
C ASP A 77 -20.39 8.44 -28.43
N LEU A 78 -19.72 9.26 -27.65
CA LEU A 78 -20.21 9.69 -26.33
C LEU A 78 -21.49 10.53 -26.42
N THR A 79 -21.81 11.06 -27.60
CA THR A 79 -23.11 11.71 -27.85
C THR A 79 -24.26 10.71 -27.93
N ASN A 80 -23.97 9.40 -28.06
CA ASN A 80 -24.98 8.35 -28.04
C ASN A 80 -25.64 8.27 -26.65
N PRO A 81 -26.97 8.52 -26.54
CA PRO A 81 -27.65 8.54 -25.25
C PRO A 81 -27.57 7.22 -24.49
N GLN A 82 -27.63 6.07 -25.19
CA GLN A 82 -27.57 4.75 -24.54
C GLN A 82 -26.18 4.47 -23.97
N LEU A 83 -25.12 4.74 -24.74
CA LEU A 83 -23.75 4.56 -24.27
C LEU A 83 -23.49 5.46 -23.06
N LYS A 84 -23.87 6.74 -23.16
CA LYS A 84 -23.71 7.72 -22.08
C LYS A 84 -24.43 7.27 -20.82
N GLN A 85 -25.67 6.80 -20.93
CA GLN A 85 -26.43 6.27 -19.80
C GLN A 85 -25.74 5.07 -19.14
N HIS A 86 -25.26 4.08 -19.93
CA HIS A 86 -24.56 2.92 -19.38
C HIS A 86 -23.23 3.29 -18.73
N MET A 87 -22.48 4.23 -19.32
CA MET A 87 -21.23 4.74 -18.75
C MET A 87 -21.48 5.46 -17.44
N GLU A 88 -22.46 6.36 -17.38
CA GLU A 88 -22.82 7.07 -16.15
C GLU A 88 -23.27 6.10 -15.06
N ALA A 89 -24.09 5.11 -15.40
CA ALA A 89 -24.52 4.08 -14.45
C ALA A 89 -23.33 3.29 -13.88
N ALA A 90 -22.43 2.80 -14.75
CA ALA A 90 -21.24 2.07 -14.31
C ALA A 90 -20.32 2.93 -13.43
N ILE A 91 -20.09 4.19 -13.80
CA ILE A 91 -19.29 5.13 -13.02
C ILE A 91 -19.94 5.40 -11.67
N ASN A 92 -21.26 5.63 -11.62
CA ASN A 92 -21.99 5.87 -10.38
C ASN A 92 -21.85 4.69 -9.44
N ILE A 93 -22.09 3.46 -9.92
CA ILE A 93 -21.91 2.24 -9.12
C ILE A 93 -20.49 2.18 -8.53
N GLY A 94 -19.46 2.38 -9.36
CA GLY A 94 -18.08 2.32 -8.88
C GLY A 94 -17.73 3.42 -7.88
N VAL A 95 -18.25 4.64 -8.06
CA VAL A 95 -18.04 5.76 -7.13
C VAL A 95 -18.80 5.53 -5.82
N ASP A 96 -20.03 5.02 -5.89
CA ASP A 96 -20.86 4.74 -4.72
C ASP A 96 -20.25 3.60 -3.89
N ASP A 97 -19.72 2.56 -4.52
CA ASP A 97 -18.99 1.48 -3.85
C ASP A 97 -17.73 2.01 -3.14
N LEU A 98 -16.97 2.90 -3.79
CA LEU A 98 -15.81 3.53 -3.18
C LEU A 98 -16.21 4.42 -2.00
N LYS A 99 -17.27 5.22 -2.12
CA LYS A 99 -17.77 6.09 -1.04
C LYS A 99 -18.37 5.28 0.10
N SER A 100 -19.04 4.17 -0.18
CA SER A 100 -19.57 3.24 0.82
C SER A 100 -18.45 2.60 1.62
N ARG A 101 -17.44 2.05 0.92
CA ARG A 101 -16.32 1.33 1.55
C ARG A 101 -15.33 2.26 2.25
N PHE A 102 -15.03 3.41 1.65
CA PHE A 102 -14.00 4.34 2.11
C PHE A 102 -14.56 5.68 2.57
N GLY A 103 -15.85 5.75 2.90
CA GLY A 103 -16.52 6.98 3.32
C GLY A 103 -15.86 7.65 4.52
N GLY A 104 -15.26 6.86 5.43
CA GLY A 104 -14.46 7.40 6.54
C GLY A 104 -13.22 8.20 6.10
N LEU A 105 -12.61 7.84 4.96
CA LEU A 105 -11.44 8.50 4.37
C LEU A 105 -11.83 9.60 3.38
N LEU A 106 -12.99 9.46 2.71
CA LEU A 106 -13.45 10.33 1.63
C LEU A 106 -14.31 11.52 2.09
N LYS A 107 -14.64 11.66 3.39
CA LYS A 107 -15.43 12.78 3.90
C LYS A 107 -14.78 14.13 3.58
N ASN A 108 -15.63 15.10 3.23
CA ASN A 108 -15.24 16.46 2.87
C ASN A 108 -14.56 17.19 4.03
N GLU A 109 -13.70 18.15 3.67
CA GLU A 109 -13.04 19.08 4.59
C GLU A 109 -14.07 19.74 5.53
N GLY A 110 -13.79 19.72 6.84
CA GLY A 110 -14.59 20.39 7.87
C GLY A 110 -15.28 19.46 8.88
N VAL A 111 -15.34 18.15 8.66
CA VAL A 111 -15.72 17.17 9.70
C VAL A 111 -14.48 16.44 10.17
N GLN A 112 -14.13 16.61 11.44
CA GLN A 112 -12.99 15.95 12.06
C GLN A 112 -13.22 14.43 12.04
N THR A 113 -12.61 13.75 11.06
CA THR A 113 -12.58 12.30 11.03
C THR A 113 -11.41 11.81 11.87
N PRO A 114 -11.47 10.59 12.44
CA PRO A 114 -10.32 10.00 13.12
C PRO A 114 -9.05 9.99 12.26
N VAL A 115 -9.20 10.01 10.93
CA VAL A 115 -8.13 10.03 9.94
C VAL A 115 -7.48 11.41 9.81
N GLU A 116 -8.26 12.49 9.87
CA GLU A 116 -7.71 13.86 9.88
C GLU A 116 -6.80 14.07 11.10
N SER A 117 -7.11 13.43 12.23
CA SER A 117 -6.26 13.45 13.43
C SER A 117 -4.84 12.90 13.17
N TYR A 118 -4.65 12.01 12.19
CA TYR A 118 -3.32 11.48 11.83
C TYR A 118 -2.47 12.43 10.97
N ARG A 119 -3.02 13.56 10.49
CA ARG A 119 -2.23 14.56 9.75
C ARG A 119 -1.11 15.15 10.59
N VAL A 120 -1.30 15.25 11.91
CA VAL A 120 -0.24 15.69 12.82
C VAL A 120 0.99 14.77 12.80
N LEU A 121 0.81 13.50 12.40
CA LEU A 121 1.88 12.51 12.22
C LEU A 121 2.39 12.44 10.77
N ASN A 122 1.98 13.38 9.91
CA ASN A 122 2.52 13.48 8.55
C ASN A 122 3.20 14.84 8.32
N PRO A 123 4.54 14.88 8.35
CA PRO A 123 5.31 16.09 8.08
C PRO A 123 4.96 16.79 6.78
N ASP A 124 4.58 16.03 5.74
CA ASP A 124 4.19 16.59 4.43
C ASP A 124 2.92 17.46 4.50
N THR A 125 2.15 17.37 5.58
CA THR A 125 0.91 18.14 5.77
C THR A 125 1.08 19.32 6.73
N TRP A 126 2.27 19.50 7.28
CA TRP A 126 2.53 20.55 8.25
C TRP A 126 2.69 21.91 7.57
N PRO A 127 2.23 23.00 8.21
CA PRO A 127 2.46 24.34 7.70
C PRO A 127 3.95 24.69 7.75
N GLU A 128 4.38 25.51 6.79
CA GLU A 128 5.79 25.94 6.70
C GLU A 128 6.13 27.02 7.74
N ASP A 129 5.14 27.80 8.16
CA ASP A 129 5.30 28.86 9.14
C ASP A 129 5.30 28.32 10.58
N GLN A 130 6.22 28.83 11.39
CA GLN A 130 6.42 28.35 12.77
C GLN A 130 5.21 28.64 13.67
N GLU A 131 4.50 29.74 13.45
CA GLU A 131 3.36 30.14 14.28
C GLU A 131 2.20 29.15 14.14
N SER A 132 1.81 28.81 12.90
CA SER A 132 0.76 27.82 12.65
C SER A 132 1.22 26.41 12.99
N LEU A 133 2.52 26.10 12.85
CA LEU A 133 3.06 24.78 13.18
C LEU A 133 2.90 24.41 14.67
N LEU A 134 3.03 25.40 15.55
CA LEU A 134 2.91 25.18 17.00
C LEU A 134 1.56 24.57 17.35
N THR A 135 0.48 25.14 16.82
CA THR A 135 -0.90 24.74 17.11
C THR A 135 -1.49 23.73 16.12
N PHE A 136 -0.81 23.48 15.00
CA PHE A 136 -1.31 22.57 13.96
C PHE A 136 -1.59 21.17 14.49
N GLY A 137 -2.83 20.71 14.33
CA GLY A 137 -3.24 19.35 14.66
C GLY A 137 -3.34 19.07 16.16
N ASP A 138 -3.36 20.08 17.03
CA ASP A 138 -3.52 19.89 18.48
C ASP A 138 -4.82 19.15 18.83
N ASP A 139 -5.94 19.50 18.19
CA ASP A 139 -7.20 18.76 18.34
C ASP A 139 -7.05 17.31 17.86
N GLY A 140 -6.26 17.10 16.79
CA GLY A 140 -5.92 15.77 16.28
C GLY A 140 -5.11 14.95 17.29
N VAL A 141 -4.11 15.54 17.94
CA VAL A 141 -3.35 14.87 19.01
C VAL A 141 -4.27 14.52 20.17
N ALA A 142 -5.13 15.44 20.60
CA ALA A 142 -6.09 15.19 21.67
C ALA A 142 -7.04 14.02 21.34
N ASP A 143 -7.52 13.94 20.10
CA ASP A 143 -8.32 12.83 19.62
C ASP A 143 -7.58 11.50 19.64
N LEU A 144 -6.34 11.47 19.16
CA LEU A 144 -5.50 10.27 19.15
C LEU A 144 -5.16 9.81 20.58
N MET A 145 -4.82 10.75 21.48
CA MET A 145 -4.60 10.46 22.90
C MET A 145 -5.84 9.84 23.55
N ARG A 146 -7.02 10.40 23.26
CA ARG A 146 -8.29 9.89 23.78
C ARG A 146 -8.60 8.50 23.21
N HIS A 147 -8.34 8.28 21.93
CA HIS A 147 -8.63 7.00 21.26
C HIS A 147 -7.71 5.88 21.76
N PHE A 148 -6.41 6.15 21.90
CA PHE A 148 -5.41 5.17 22.35
C PHE A 148 -5.06 5.31 23.83
N LYS A 149 -5.95 5.89 24.64
CA LYS A 149 -5.69 6.23 26.05
C LYS A 149 -5.05 5.08 26.83
N GLU A 150 -5.71 3.92 26.84
CA GLU A 150 -5.27 2.79 27.65
C GLU A 150 -3.92 2.19 27.19
N PRO A 151 -3.64 2.01 25.89
CA PRO A 151 -2.29 1.65 25.43
C PRO A 151 -1.20 2.68 25.76
N LEU A 152 -1.49 3.98 25.62
CA LEU A 152 -0.50 5.05 25.84
C LEU A 152 -0.19 5.28 27.32
N GLU A 153 -1.20 5.17 28.20
CA GLU A 153 -1.01 5.26 29.65
C GLU A 153 -0.12 4.12 30.14
N ARG A 154 -0.31 2.90 29.60
CA ARG A 154 0.57 1.76 29.88
C ARG A 154 2.00 1.97 29.41
N SER A 155 2.20 2.75 28.35
CA SER A 155 3.52 3.02 27.78
C SER A 155 4.17 4.31 28.30
N GLY A 156 3.51 5.04 29.22
CA GLY A 156 4.02 6.31 29.76
C GLY A 156 4.08 7.46 28.73
N CYS A 157 3.36 7.37 27.61
CA CYS A 157 3.36 8.40 26.57
C CYS A 157 2.42 9.56 26.93
N ASN A 158 2.89 10.82 26.79
CA ASN A 158 2.09 12.02 27.05
C ASN A 158 2.06 12.95 25.83
N MET A 159 1.00 13.74 25.71
CA MET A 159 0.72 14.74 24.66
C MET A 159 1.89 15.71 24.42
N ALA A 160 2.58 16.14 25.48
CA ALA A 160 3.73 17.05 25.39
C ALA A 160 4.88 16.48 24.53
N VAL A 161 5.04 15.16 24.49
CA VAL A 161 6.06 14.48 23.68
C VAL A 161 5.74 14.61 22.18
N ILE A 162 4.47 14.45 21.81
CA ILE A 162 4.03 14.54 20.40
C ILE A 162 4.05 15.99 19.91
N GLN A 163 3.66 16.95 20.75
CA GLN A 163 3.78 18.37 20.40
C GLN A 163 5.25 18.80 20.25
N GLY A 164 6.13 18.33 21.13
CA GLY A 164 7.57 18.54 21.02
C GLY A 164 8.18 17.92 19.75
N LEU A 165 7.62 16.80 19.27
CA LEU A 165 8.05 16.14 18.04
C LEU A 165 7.91 17.06 16.81
N LYS A 166 6.80 17.80 16.66
CA LYS A 166 6.56 18.72 15.52
C LYS A 166 7.69 19.74 15.35
N ILE A 167 8.03 20.41 16.44
CA ILE A 167 9.09 21.43 16.49
C ILE A 167 10.45 20.79 16.19
N LEU A 168 10.69 19.60 16.73
CA LEU A 168 11.98 18.95 16.60
C LEU A 168 12.23 18.44 15.18
N VAL A 169 11.22 17.89 14.52
CA VAL A 169 11.26 17.46 13.12
C VAL A 169 11.47 18.65 12.19
N SER A 170 10.74 19.75 12.41
CA SER A 170 10.83 20.93 11.54
C SER A 170 12.20 21.61 11.60
N HIS A 171 12.92 21.49 12.71
CA HIS A 171 14.27 22.02 12.86
C HIS A 171 15.38 21.07 12.39
N ASN A 172 15.23 19.75 12.58
CA ASN A 172 16.34 18.79 12.45
C ASN A 172 16.21 17.77 11.32
N SER A 173 15.09 17.73 10.58
CA SER A 173 14.83 16.62 9.65
C SER A 173 13.95 16.97 8.44
N LYS A 174 13.99 18.24 7.98
CA LYS A 174 13.28 18.67 6.74
C LYS A 174 13.79 17.97 5.47
N ASP A 175 14.99 17.40 5.50
CA ASP A 175 15.66 16.74 4.39
C ASP A 175 15.38 15.23 4.30
N LYS A 176 14.69 14.65 5.30
CA LYS A 176 14.45 13.20 5.37
C LYS A 176 13.12 12.82 4.71
N SER A 177 13.11 11.67 4.03
CA SER A 177 11.87 11.02 3.61
C SER A 177 11.02 10.63 4.83
N TYR A 178 9.72 10.43 4.63
CA TYR A 178 8.81 9.94 5.69
C TYR A 178 9.37 8.70 6.40
N SER A 179 9.87 7.71 5.65
CA SER A 179 10.47 6.51 6.22
C SER A 179 11.75 6.79 7.02
N GLY A 180 12.68 7.60 6.48
CA GLY A 180 13.92 7.93 7.17
C GLY A 180 13.71 8.80 8.41
N LEU A 181 12.66 9.62 8.42
CA LEU A 181 12.25 10.37 9.59
C LEU A 181 11.76 9.43 10.70
N TRP A 182 10.80 8.56 10.39
CA TRP A 182 10.25 7.63 11.38
C TRP A 182 11.28 6.60 11.84
N GLU A 183 12.17 6.14 10.96
CA GLU A 183 13.31 5.32 11.36
C GLU A 183 14.18 6.07 12.39
N THR A 184 14.53 7.32 12.13
CA THR A 184 15.29 8.15 13.08
C THR A 184 14.57 8.27 14.42
N MET A 185 13.28 8.58 14.38
CA MET A 185 12.47 8.78 15.58
C MET A 185 12.34 7.49 16.39
N LEU A 186 12.21 6.35 15.73
CA LEU A 186 11.96 5.05 16.38
C LEU A 186 13.24 4.39 16.90
N THR A 187 14.41 4.79 16.40
CA THR A 187 15.70 4.13 16.69
C THR A 187 16.66 4.97 17.52
N LYS A 188 16.59 6.31 17.46
CA LYS A 188 17.55 7.19 18.13
C LYS A 188 17.00 7.79 19.40
N ASP A 189 17.77 7.74 20.48
CA ASP A 189 17.51 8.53 21.69
C ASP A 189 17.73 10.04 21.41
N PRO A 190 16.96 10.94 22.05
CA PRO A 190 15.91 10.70 23.05
C PRO A 190 14.51 10.42 22.45
N TYR A 191 14.40 10.17 21.15
CA TYR A 191 13.13 10.13 20.42
C TYR A 191 12.38 8.81 20.55
N ARG A 192 13.04 7.75 21.02
CA ARG A 192 12.49 6.41 21.17
C ARG A 192 11.38 6.37 22.24
N HIS A 193 10.16 6.66 21.81
CA HIS A 193 8.93 6.56 22.61
C HIS A 193 7.91 5.64 21.94
N ASP A 194 6.92 5.18 22.68
CA ASP A 194 5.91 4.22 22.23
C ASP A 194 4.74 4.84 21.42
N TYR A 195 5.02 5.81 20.56
CA TYR A 195 4.02 6.34 19.61
C TYR A 195 3.79 5.39 18.41
N LYS A 196 4.48 4.24 18.35
CA LYS A 196 4.36 3.22 17.28
C LYS A 196 2.92 2.82 17.01
N LEU A 197 2.10 2.73 18.05
CA LEU A 197 0.70 2.31 17.91
C LEU A 197 -0.11 3.28 17.04
N MET A 198 0.22 4.58 17.06
CA MET A 198 -0.43 5.60 16.24
C MET A 198 0.08 5.64 14.82
N LEU A 199 1.19 4.97 14.50
CA LEU A 199 1.74 4.95 13.15
C LEU A 199 1.24 3.75 12.34
N VAL A 200 0.65 2.76 13.01
CA VAL A 200 0.25 1.49 12.41
C VAL A 200 -1.27 1.43 12.31
N LEU A 201 -1.82 2.03 11.25
CA LEU A 201 -3.20 1.76 10.85
C LEU A 201 -3.22 0.93 9.57
N PRO A 202 -3.73 -0.31 9.61
CA PRO A 202 -3.83 -1.13 8.42
C PRO A 202 -4.89 -0.54 7.47
N ILE A 203 -4.46 -0.09 6.31
CA ILE A 203 -5.33 0.47 5.26
C ILE A 203 -5.99 -0.65 4.44
N SER A 204 -5.30 -1.78 4.32
CA SER A 204 -5.81 -2.95 3.60
C SER A 204 -5.37 -4.26 4.27
N ALA A 205 -6.18 -5.30 4.10
CA ALA A 205 -5.88 -6.66 4.55
C ALA A 205 -4.89 -7.39 3.60
N THR A 206 -4.32 -6.69 2.63
CA THR A 206 -3.49 -7.29 1.57
C THR A 206 -2.22 -7.92 2.13
N GLN A 207 -1.68 -7.36 3.23
CA GLN A 207 -0.59 -7.99 3.98
C GLN A 207 -0.99 -9.35 4.56
N CYS A 208 -2.20 -9.45 5.11
CA CYS A 208 -2.73 -10.70 5.62
C CYS A 208 -2.93 -11.72 4.49
N GLU A 209 -3.45 -11.30 3.34
CA GLU A 209 -3.63 -12.16 2.15
C GLU A 209 -2.28 -12.67 1.59
N ARG A 210 -1.25 -11.82 1.58
CA ARG A 210 0.13 -12.25 1.27
C ARG A 210 0.64 -13.27 2.27
N GLY A 211 0.39 -13.05 3.56
CA GLY A 211 0.68 -14.00 4.63
C GLY A 211 0.01 -15.37 4.41
N PHE A 212 -1.29 -15.40 4.14
CA PHE A 212 -2.01 -16.63 3.84
C PHE A 212 -1.50 -17.31 2.57
N SER A 213 -1.17 -16.53 1.54
CA SER A 213 -0.60 -17.06 0.29
C SER A 213 0.77 -17.69 0.51
N ALA A 214 1.63 -17.04 1.31
CA ALA A 214 2.92 -17.60 1.72
C ALA A 214 2.74 -18.87 2.56
N GLN A 215 1.79 -18.86 3.49
CA GLN A 215 1.44 -20.03 4.30
C GLN A 215 0.99 -21.20 3.42
N ASN A 216 0.12 -20.98 2.43
CA ASN A 216 -0.37 -22.02 1.52
C ASN A 216 0.75 -22.60 0.63
N ARG A 217 1.73 -21.76 0.23
CA ARG A 217 2.93 -22.22 -0.48
C ARG A 217 3.80 -23.12 0.40
N ILE A 218 4.00 -22.73 1.66
CA ILE A 218 4.83 -23.45 2.64
C ILE A 218 4.15 -24.76 3.09
N LYS A 219 2.89 -24.67 3.52
CA LYS A 219 2.03 -25.78 3.93
C LYS A 219 1.09 -26.18 2.80
N ASN A 220 1.65 -26.90 1.83
CA ASN A 220 0.89 -27.55 0.78
C ASN A 220 0.60 -29.02 1.15
N SER A 221 -0.14 -29.74 0.29
CA SER A 221 -0.53 -31.13 0.50
C SER A 221 0.63 -32.09 0.78
N THR A 222 1.83 -31.79 0.27
CA THR A 222 3.05 -32.60 0.49
C THR A 222 3.85 -32.20 1.73
N ARG A 223 3.58 -31.02 2.31
CA ARG A 223 4.28 -30.41 3.45
C ARG A 223 3.29 -29.97 4.54
N SER A 224 2.27 -30.78 4.80
CA SER A 224 1.18 -30.46 5.73
C SER A 224 1.58 -30.60 7.21
N CYS A 225 2.59 -31.43 7.52
CA CYS A 225 3.03 -31.77 8.88
C CYS A 225 4.06 -30.80 9.48
N LEU A 226 4.29 -29.63 8.89
CA LEU A 226 5.18 -28.63 9.49
C LEU A 226 4.60 -28.14 10.83
N GLY A 227 5.46 -28.15 11.85
CA GLY A 227 5.17 -27.56 13.15
C GLY A 227 4.89 -26.06 13.04
N VAL A 228 4.17 -25.52 14.02
CA VAL A 228 3.75 -24.10 14.01
C VAL A 228 4.96 -23.18 13.99
N SER A 229 5.96 -23.41 14.85
CA SER A 229 7.18 -22.60 14.91
C SER A 229 7.95 -22.59 13.59
N THR A 230 8.18 -23.77 13.00
CA THR A 230 8.84 -23.88 11.69
C THR A 230 8.05 -23.18 10.58
N THR A 231 6.72 -23.25 10.63
CA THR A 231 5.87 -22.55 9.66
C THR A 231 6.02 -21.04 9.79
N GLU A 232 6.03 -20.53 11.03
CA GLU A 232 6.20 -19.11 11.33
C GLU A 232 7.57 -18.61 10.86
N ASP A 233 8.65 -19.35 11.13
CA ASP A 233 10.00 -19.00 10.70
C ASP A 233 10.09 -18.93 9.16
N LEU A 234 9.54 -19.93 8.47
CA LEU A 234 9.52 -19.96 7.00
C LEU A 234 8.65 -18.85 6.42
N MET A 235 7.53 -18.51 7.05
CA MET A 235 6.70 -17.38 6.65
C MET A 235 7.47 -16.06 6.79
N ARG A 236 8.18 -15.88 7.91
CA ARG A 236 9.00 -14.68 8.15
C ARG A 236 10.10 -14.52 7.13
N ILE A 237 10.82 -15.61 6.82
CA ILE A 237 11.83 -15.62 5.76
C ILE A 237 11.19 -15.29 4.41
N SER A 238 10.01 -15.86 4.10
CA SER A 238 9.36 -15.61 2.81
C SER A 238 8.76 -14.21 2.66
N LEU A 239 8.40 -13.53 3.76
CA LEU A 239 7.71 -12.24 3.73
C LEU A 239 8.68 -11.07 3.92
N GLU A 240 9.66 -11.23 4.81
CA GLU A 240 10.56 -10.16 5.26
C GLU A 240 12.04 -10.43 4.91
N GLY A 241 12.35 -11.61 4.37
CA GLY A 241 13.70 -11.97 3.95
C GLY A 241 14.14 -11.20 2.70
N PRO A 242 15.46 -11.12 2.45
CA PRO A 242 15.99 -10.56 1.21
C PRO A 242 15.52 -11.36 0.00
N SER A 243 15.61 -10.75 -1.18
CA SER A 243 15.41 -11.48 -2.44
C SER A 243 16.41 -12.64 -2.56
N VAL A 244 16.11 -13.61 -3.42
CA VAL A 244 17.00 -14.76 -3.63
C VAL A 244 18.36 -14.30 -4.15
N GLU A 245 18.36 -13.22 -4.95
CA GLU A 245 19.53 -12.59 -5.54
C GLU A 245 20.40 -11.87 -4.52
N GLU A 246 19.81 -11.33 -3.45
CA GLU A 246 20.50 -10.60 -2.38
C GLU A 246 20.80 -11.49 -1.15
N PHE A 247 20.31 -12.72 -1.14
CA PHE A 247 20.49 -13.63 0.00
C PHE A 247 21.93 -14.16 0.04
N ASP A 248 22.64 -13.82 1.12
CA ASP A 248 23.94 -14.43 1.44
C ASP A 248 23.73 -15.72 2.26
N PRO A 249 24.00 -16.91 1.69
CA PRO A 249 23.86 -18.18 2.41
C PRO A 249 25.00 -18.44 3.40
N THR A 250 26.12 -17.70 3.31
CA THR A 250 27.37 -18.00 4.05
C THR A 250 27.15 -18.12 5.55
N PRO A 251 26.46 -17.18 6.24
CA PRO A 251 26.26 -17.27 7.68
C PRO A 251 25.43 -18.50 8.10
N ALA A 252 24.45 -18.87 7.28
CA ALA A 252 23.59 -20.03 7.54
C ALA A 252 24.35 -21.35 7.34
N VAL A 253 25.19 -21.43 6.29
CA VAL A 253 26.06 -22.58 6.04
C VAL A 253 27.08 -22.73 7.15
N ASP A 254 27.78 -21.65 7.53
CA ASP A 254 28.77 -21.67 8.61
C ASP A 254 28.15 -22.12 9.94
N HIS A 255 26.97 -21.60 10.27
CA HIS A 255 26.23 -22.02 11.45
C HIS A 255 25.86 -23.52 11.37
N TRP A 256 25.38 -24.00 10.22
CA TRP A 256 25.05 -25.41 10.03
C TRP A 256 26.27 -26.32 10.21
N LEU A 257 27.42 -25.94 9.62
CA LEU A 257 28.69 -26.69 9.67
C LEU A 257 29.37 -26.64 11.04
N THR A 258 29.11 -25.60 11.84
CA THR A 258 29.64 -25.45 13.19
C THR A 258 28.69 -26.00 14.26
N SER A 259 27.40 -26.18 13.93
CA SER A 259 26.44 -26.78 14.84
C SER A 259 26.81 -28.24 15.16
N LYS A 260 26.74 -28.62 16.44
CA LYS A 260 27.12 -29.95 16.96
C LYS A 260 26.23 -31.10 16.46
N HIS A 261 25.34 -30.84 15.51
CA HIS A 261 24.44 -31.81 14.89
C HIS A 261 24.90 -32.30 13.51
N ALA A 262 26.12 -31.98 13.08
CA ALA A 262 26.74 -32.66 11.96
C ALA A 262 26.83 -34.17 12.28
N ARG A 263 25.84 -34.95 11.82
CA ARG A 263 25.84 -36.43 11.89
C ARG A 263 26.98 -37.07 11.08
N ARG A 264 27.99 -36.30 10.67
CA ARG A 264 29.14 -36.72 9.87
C ARG A 264 30.41 -36.02 10.38
N PRO A 265 31.23 -36.71 11.19
CA PRO A 265 32.48 -36.19 11.75
C PRO A 265 33.53 -35.74 10.71
N THR A 266 33.36 -36.07 9.43
CA THR A 266 34.35 -35.85 8.36
C THR A 266 33.98 -34.76 7.35
N TYR A 267 32.91 -33.98 7.57
CA TYR A 267 32.47 -33.03 6.55
C TYR A 267 33.49 -31.90 6.30
N LYS A 268 34.16 -31.38 7.33
CA LYS A 268 35.15 -30.29 7.18
C LYS A 268 36.40 -30.66 6.38
N SER A 269 36.82 -31.93 6.35
CA SER A 269 38.06 -32.35 5.66
C SER A 269 37.89 -32.56 4.15
N SER A 270 36.66 -32.49 3.64
CA SER A 270 36.37 -32.75 2.22
C SER A 270 36.35 -31.50 1.34
N TRP A 271 36.17 -30.31 1.92
CA TRP A 271 36.09 -29.05 1.17
C TRP A 271 37.43 -28.34 0.97
N THR A 272 38.46 -28.70 1.75
CA THR A 272 39.81 -28.15 1.59
C THR A 272 40.53 -28.61 0.33
N THR A 273 39.95 -29.55 -0.43
CA THR A 273 40.61 -30.14 -1.60
C THR A 273 40.02 -29.69 -2.95
N ASP A 274 38.77 -29.22 -2.99
CA ASP A 274 38.04 -29.01 -4.26
C ASP A 274 37.35 -27.64 -4.38
N ILE A 275 38.06 -26.56 -4.05
CA ILE A 275 37.73 -25.22 -4.59
C ILE A 275 38.94 -24.69 -5.35
N HIS A 276 39.28 -25.38 -6.43
CA HIS A 276 39.93 -24.78 -7.58
C HIS A 276 38.96 -24.87 -8.77
N CYS A 277 38.50 -23.70 -9.21
CA CYS A 277 37.98 -23.41 -10.55
C CYS A 277 36.75 -24.21 -11.04
N VAL A 278 35.60 -23.54 -11.13
CA VAL A 278 34.97 -23.13 -12.40
C VAL A 278 34.28 -21.79 -12.19
#